data_AF-A0A8T7AHU9-F1
#
_entry.id   AF-A0A8T7AHU9-F1
#
_cell.length_a   1.000
_cell.length_b   1.000
_cell.length_c   1.000
_cell.angle_alpha   90.00
_cell.angle_beta   90.00
_cell.angle_gamma   90.00
#
_symmetry.space_group_name_H-M   'P 1'
#
loop_
_entity.id
_entity.type
_entity.pdbx_description
1 polymer ?
#
loop_
_entity_poly.entity_id
_entity_poly.type
_entity_poly.pdbx_seq_one_letter_code
_entity_poly.pdbx_strand_id
1 'polypeptide(L)'
;MTTSAHAQLEEIVVTATKRAESAQDIPVAIQAMQGDTMKKLGVATFDEYVKFLPNVVQQGRGPGLNEIYIRGVATEQAKNSVSSVQGSSPA
;
A
#
# COMPACT_ATOMS: atom_id res chain seq x y z
N MET A 1 4.89 45.31 19.59
CA MET A 1 5.31 44.44 18.47
C MET A 1 5.36 43.03 19.01
N THR A 2 4.34 42.21 18.74
CA THR A 2 4.24 40.86 19.28
C THR A 2 4.46 39.90 18.13
N THR A 3 5.64 39.29 18.09
CA THR A 3 6.07 38.34 17.06
C THR A 3 5.21 37.07 17.18
N SER A 4 4.35 36.81 16.19
CA SER A 4 3.66 35.53 16.04
C SER A 4 4.70 34.42 15.89
N ALA A 5 4.83 33.56 16.90
CA ALA A 5 5.47 32.27 16.75
C ALA A 5 4.68 31.48 15.71
N HIS A 6 5.19 31.40 14.49
CA HIS A 6 4.61 30.58 13.43
C HIS A 6 4.69 29.14 13.92
N ALA A 7 3.56 28.54 14.28
CA ALA A 7 3.49 27.10 14.49
C ALA A 7 4.01 26.45 13.21
N GLN A 8 5.13 25.76 13.31
CA GLN A 8 5.71 25.05 12.19
C GLN A 8 4.79 23.85 11.93
N LEU A 9 3.95 23.96 10.90
CA LEU A 9 3.06 22.87 10.51
C LEU A 9 3.93 21.68 10.07
N GLU A 10 3.59 20.49 10.56
CA GLU A 10 4.23 19.25 10.11
C GLU A 10 3.83 18.99 8.65
N GLU A 11 4.81 19.07 7.76
CA GLU A 11 4.61 18.83 6.33
C GLU A 11 4.84 17.35 5.99
N ILE A 12 3.86 16.74 5.31
CA ILE A 12 3.95 15.35 4.86
C ILE A 12 4.38 15.35 3.40
N VAL A 13 5.63 14.99 3.14
CA VAL A 13 6.17 14.85 1.78
C VAL A 13 5.95 13.44 1.27
N VAL A 14 5.38 13.31 0.07
CA VAL A 14 5.07 12.03 -0.57
C VAL A 14 5.57 12.01 -2.01
N THR A 15 5.68 10.81 -2.59
CA THR A 15 6.20 10.60 -3.95
C THR A 15 5.17 9.96 -4.89
N ALA A 16 3.88 10.12 -4.60
CA ALA A 16 2.80 9.50 -5.36
C ALA A 16 2.79 9.92 -6.86
N THR A 17 3.30 11.11 -7.18
CA THR A 17 3.43 11.66 -8.55
C THR A 17 4.82 11.44 -9.16
N LYS A 18 5.64 10.56 -8.56
CA LYS A 18 7.08 10.37 -8.87
C LYS A 18 7.96 11.60 -8.62
N ARG A 19 7.42 12.63 -7.97
CA ARG A 19 8.13 13.81 -7.47
C ARG A 19 7.83 13.96 -5.99
N ALA A 20 8.78 14.51 -5.23
CA ALA A 20 8.58 14.82 -3.82
C ALA A 20 7.72 16.10 -3.73
N GLU A 21 6.46 15.93 -3.31
CA GLU A 21 5.46 17.00 -3.20
C GLU A 21 4.72 16.87 -1.86
N SER A 22 4.20 18.00 -1.37
CA SER A 22 3.38 18.00 -0.16
C SER A 22 2.08 17.24 -0.39
N ALA A 23 1.65 16.44 0.57
CA ALA A 23 0.39 15.71 0.49
C ALA A 23 -0.83 16.64 0.34
N GLN A 24 -0.72 17.91 0.74
CA GLN A 24 -1.78 18.91 0.60
C GLN A 24 -1.92 19.45 -0.85
N ASP A 25 -0.86 19.37 -1.64
CA ASP A 25 -0.81 19.94 -3.00
C ASP A 25 -1.18 18.93 -4.09
N ILE A 26 -1.27 17.63 -3.75
CA ILE A 26 -1.55 16.57 -4.72
C ILE A 26 -3.07 16.39 -4.85
N PRO A 27 -3.66 16.48 -6.06
CA PRO A 27 -5.10 16.34 -6.29
C PRO A 27 -5.55 14.87 -6.31
N VAL A 28 -4.98 14.03 -5.44
CA VAL A 28 -5.30 12.60 -5.31
C VAL A 28 -5.37 12.28 -3.81
N ALA A 29 -6.32 11.42 -3.44
CA ALA A 29 -6.41 10.94 -2.07
C ALA A 29 -5.22 10.00 -1.76
N ILE A 30 -4.38 10.40 -0.81
CA ILE A 30 -3.18 9.65 -0.39
C ILE A 30 -3.30 9.32 1.09
N GLN A 31 -3.02 8.07 1.44
CA GLN A 31 -2.83 7.65 2.83
C GLN A 31 -1.36 7.33 3.03
N ALA A 32 -0.68 8.10 3.88
CA ALA A 32 0.71 7.86 4.27
C ALA A 32 0.75 7.39 5.73
N MET A 33 1.37 6.23 5.97
CA MET A 33 1.60 5.71 7.33
C MET A 33 3.09 5.73 7.63
N GLN A 34 3.45 6.34 8.76
CA GLN A 34 4.85 6.41 9.19
C GLN A 34 5.34 5.05 9.71
N GLY A 35 6.64 4.77 9.53
CA GLY A 35 7.24 3.52 9.96
C GLY A 35 7.11 3.26 11.47
N ASP A 36 7.19 4.30 12.31
CA ASP A 36 7.05 4.13 13.76
C ASP A 36 5.61 3.82 14.18
N THR A 37 4.62 4.29 13.40
CA THR A 37 3.23 3.90 13.58
C THR A 37 3.04 2.43 13.20
N MET A 38 3.63 1.99 12.09
CA MET A 38 3.62 0.59 11.66
C MET A 38 4.23 -0.34 12.71
N LYS A 39 5.37 0.05 13.31
CA LYS A 39 6.01 -0.70 14.41
C LYS A 39 5.14 -0.79 15.66
N LYS A 40 4.50 0.32 16.07
CA LYS A 40 3.60 0.35 17.23
C LYS A 40 2.37 -0.54 17.04
N LEU A 41 1.87 -0.62 15.81
CA LEU A 41 0.74 -1.46 15.43
C LEU A 41 1.14 -2.94 15.21
N GLY A 42 2.44 -3.26 15.24
CA GLY A 42 2.95 -4.62 15.02
C GLY A 42 2.73 -5.12 13.59
N VAL A 43 2.61 -4.21 12.61
CA VAL A 43 2.41 -4.57 11.20
C VAL A 43 3.74 -5.06 10.63
N ALA A 44 3.82 -6.37 10.36
CA ALA A 44 4.98 -7.04 9.78
C ALA A 44 4.71 -7.53 8.35
N THR A 45 3.44 -7.69 7.99
CA THR A 45 2.99 -8.20 6.70
C THR A 45 2.03 -7.24 6.00
N PHE A 46 1.92 -7.35 4.69
CA PHE A 46 0.98 -6.53 3.92
C PHE A 46 -0.48 -6.84 4.31
N ASP A 47 -0.81 -8.08 4.64
CA ASP A 47 -2.12 -8.49 5.15
C ASP A 47 -2.54 -7.74 6.42
N GLU A 48 -1.59 -7.47 7.31
CA GLU A 48 -1.83 -6.67 8.52
C GLU A 48 -1.97 -5.19 8.20
N TYR A 49 -1.18 -4.69 7.25
CA TYR A 49 -1.25 -3.30 6.81
C TYR A 49 -2.61 -2.96 6.21
N VAL A 50 -3.15 -3.82 5.35
CA VAL A 50 -4.46 -3.63 4.70
C VAL A 50 -5.60 -3.47 5.70
N LYS A 51 -5.52 -4.10 6.89
CA LYS A 51 -6.53 -3.97 7.95
C LYS A 51 -6.68 -2.53 8.47
N PHE A 52 -5.65 -1.70 8.31
CA PHE A 52 -5.65 -0.31 8.76
C PHE A 52 -5.93 0.69 7.64
N LEU A 53 -6.16 0.21 6.41
CA LEU A 53 -6.42 1.06 5.26
C LEU A 53 -7.93 1.11 4.96
N PRO A 54 -8.57 2.28 5.09
CA PRO A 54 -9.95 2.44 4.68
C PRO A 54 -10.03 2.29 3.16
N ASN A 55 -10.93 1.42 2.70
CA ASN A 55 -11.20 1.13 1.28
C ASN A 55 -10.15 0.27 0.56
N VAL A 56 -9.29 -0.45 1.29
CA VAL A 56 -8.46 -1.52 0.71
C VAL A 56 -8.99 -2.85 1.21
N VAL A 57 -9.31 -3.75 0.27
CA VAL A 57 -9.80 -5.09 0.58
C VAL A 57 -8.90 -6.08 -0.12
N GLN A 58 -8.33 -7.01 0.63
CA GLN A 58 -7.62 -8.14 0.08
C GLN A 58 -8.57 -9.34 -0.01
N GLN A 59 -8.78 -9.86 -1.21
CA GLN A 59 -9.54 -11.09 -1.46
C GLN A 59 -8.58 -12.13 -2.04
N GLY A 60 -7.80 -12.76 -1.15
CA GLY A 60 -6.88 -13.82 -1.55
C GLY A 60 -7.54 -15.20 -1.50
N ARG A 61 -7.42 -16.02 -2.56
CA ARG A 61 -7.87 -17.43 -2.57
C ARG A 61 -6.72 -18.42 -2.40
N GLY A 62 -5.82 -18.14 -1.46
CA GLY A 62 -4.69 -19.01 -1.12
C GLY A 62 -3.34 -18.55 -1.68
N PRO A 63 -2.27 -19.31 -1.43
CA PRO A 63 -0.90 -18.91 -1.75
C PRO A 63 -0.71 -18.59 -3.23
N GLY A 64 -0.20 -17.40 -3.54
CA GLY A 64 0.06 -16.95 -4.91
C GLY A 64 -1.13 -16.31 -5.63
N LEU A 65 -2.33 -16.29 -5.03
CA LEU A 65 -3.54 -15.70 -5.58
C LEU A 65 -4.09 -14.60 -4.65
N ASN A 66 -3.29 -13.56 -4.42
CA ASN A 66 -3.70 -12.40 -3.62
C ASN A 66 -4.19 -11.29 -4.56
N GLU A 67 -5.48 -10.97 -4.48
CA GLU A 67 -6.08 -9.85 -5.20
C GLU A 67 -6.35 -8.70 -4.24
N ILE A 68 -5.82 -7.52 -4.57
CA ILE A 68 -5.96 -6.31 -3.77
C ILE A 68 -6.91 -5.37 -4.51
N TYR A 69 -8.01 -5.05 -3.86
CA TYR A 69 -9.00 -4.08 -4.32
C TYR A 69 -8.82 -2.77 -3.56
N ILE A 70 -8.62 -1.67 -4.26
CA ILE A 70 -8.56 -0.32 -3.71
C ILE A 70 -9.78 0.43 -4.25
N ARG A 71 -10.71 0.87 -3.39
CA ARG A 71 -11.97 1.53 -3.81
C ARG A 71 -12.74 0.74 -4.89
N GLY A 72 -12.73 -0.58 -4.81
CA GLY A 72 -13.41 -1.47 -5.75
C GLY A 72 -12.68 -1.71 -7.08
N VAL A 73 -11.52 -1.08 -7.31
CA VAL A 73 -10.65 -1.40 -8.45
C VAL A 73 -9.52 -2.35 -8.02
N ALA A 74 -9.30 -3.41 -8.78
CA ALA A 74 -8.15 -4.30 -8.59
C ALA A 74 -7.07 -3.96 -9.62
N THR A 75 -5.81 -4.01 -9.19
CA THR A 75 -4.68 -4.04 -10.11
C THR A 75 -4.49 -5.47 -10.59
N GLU A 76 -4.44 -5.64 -11.91
CA GLU A 76 -4.43 -6.90 -12.65
C GLU A 76 -3.54 -7.98 -12.00
N GLN A 77 -4.08 -9.20 -11.90
CA GLN A 77 -3.42 -10.32 -11.23
C GLN A 77 -2.05 -10.61 -11.85
N ALA A 78 -1.02 -10.76 -11.00
CA ALA A 78 0.22 -11.41 -11.40
C ALA A 78 -0.11 -12.86 -11.81
N LYS A 79 -0.22 -13.11 -13.11
CA LYS A 79 -0.39 -14.46 -13.65
C LYS A 79 0.89 -15.25 -13.36
N ASN A 80 0.93 -15.92 -12.20
CA ASN A 80 1.93 -16.95 -11.95
C ASN A 80 1.58 -18.16 -12.81
N SER A 81 2.05 -18.15 -14.05
CA SER A 81 2.09 -19.35 -14.90
C SER A 81 3.09 -20.32 -14.28
N VAL A 82 2.64 -21.20 -13.39
CA VAL A 82 3.42 -22.40 -13.06
C VAL A 82 3.42 -23.25 -14.33
N SER A 83 4.51 -23.16 -15.10
CA SER A 83 4.76 -24.10 -16.17
C SER A 83 4.78 -25.48 -15.53
N SER A 84 3.74 -26.26 -15.77
CA SER A 84 3.73 -27.67 -15.40
C SER A 84 4.89 -28.30 -16.15
N VAL A 85 6.01 -28.51 -15.46
CA VAL A 85 6.96 -29.54 -15.85
C VAL A 85 6.20 -30.86 -15.75
N GLN A 86 5.46 -31.17 -16.82
CA GLN A 86 4.86 -32.47 -17.05
C GLN A 86 6.00 -33.44 -17.39
N GLY A 87 6.85 -33.68 -16.40
CA GLY A 87 7.69 -34.85 -16.30
C GLY A 87 6.82 -35.96 -15.74
N SER A 88 6.10 -36.66 -16.63
CA SER A 88 5.53 -37.98 -16.32
C SER A 88 5.18 -38.71 -17.61
N SER A 89 6.21 -39.24 -18.26
CA SER A 89 6.11 -40.50 -18.99
C SER A 89 7.41 -41.29 -18.86
N PRO A 90 7.49 -42.26 -17.94
CA PRO A 90 8.18 -43.50 -18.19
C PRO A 90 7.13 -44.59 -18.39
N ALA A 91 6.95 -45.00 -19.64
CA ALA A 91 6.49 -46.33 -20.00
C ALA A 91 7.05 -46.64 -21.39
#